data_AF-A0AAE0YUD7-F1
#
_entry.id   AF-A0AAE0YUD7-F1
#
_cell.length_a   1.000
_cell.length_b   1.000
_cell.length_c   1.000
_cell.angle_alpha   90.00
_cell.angle_beta   90.00
_cell.angle_gamma   90.00
#
_symmetry.space_group_name_H-M   'P 1'
#
loop_
_entity.id
_entity.type
_entity.pdbx_description
1 polymer ?
#
loop_
_entity_poly.entity_id
_entity_poly.type
_entity_poly.pdbx_seq_one_letter_code
_entity_poly.pdbx_strand_id
1 'polypeptide(L)'
;MRGSNKALAQTNTWYRKIESLNLTKEYKDSSSSIGSWLKLFFGLPALPPSAVGDCFADILFPRIPDDPRASLFSDYIVSTYIDEFSEFPPAIWASDNIKGRTTNACESFHFHFSKYFNCPHPNIFVFIEAADEEMKKSTLKIRGVRNRSCGKTKGVEAIKQKEACVRDFKMGTITMEQFIHVFGKKMLPTVL
;
A
#
# COMPACT_ATOMS: atom_id res chain seq x y z
N MET A 1 -15.12 6.17 12.68
CA MET A 1 -13.75 5.70 13.01
C MET A 1 -13.12 5.15 11.73
N ARG A 2 -12.00 5.72 11.27
CA ARG A 2 -11.33 5.28 10.03
C ARG A 2 -10.50 4.04 10.33
N GLY A 3 -10.99 2.86 9.93
CA GLY A 3 -10.14 1.69 9.75
C GLY A 3 -9.20 1.96 8.58
N SER A 4 -8.05 2.58 8.86
CA SER A 4 -7.09 2.98 7.84
C SER A 4 -6.08 1.86 7.61
N ASN A 5 -6.03 1.39 6.37
CA ASN A 5 -4.93 0.62 5.78
C ASN A 5 -3.57 1.02 6.32
N LYS A 6 -2.83 0.13 6.99
CA LYS A 6 -1.45 0.48 7.37
C LYS A 6 -0.58 0.72 6.14
N ALA A 7 -0.66 -0.13 5.11
CA ALA A 7 0.16 0.00 3.91
C ALA A 7 -0.23 1.17 2.98
N LEU A 8 -1.52 1.34 2.65
CA LEU A 8 -1.97 2.46 1.78
C LEU A 8 -1.97 3.81 2.52
N ALA A 9 -2.24 3.84 3.83
CA ALA A 9 -2.08 5.08 4.61
C ALA A 9 -0.59 5.45 4.71
N GLN A 10 0.30 4.47 4.87
CA GLN A 10 1.75 4.70 4.91
C GLN A 10 2.27 5.24 3.57
N THR A 11 1.90 4.66 2.43
CA THR A 11 2.30 5.21 1.12
C THR A 11 1.77 6.64 0.93
N ASN A 12 0.57 6.95 1.42
CA ASN A 12 0.05 8.32 1.41
C ASN A 12 0.81 9.25 2.37
N THR A 13 1.24 8.77 3.54
CA THR A 13 2.06 9.56 4.48
C THR A 13 3.45 9.86 3.90
N TRP A 14 4.07 8.89 3.24
CA TRP A 14 5.35 9.11 2.54
C TRP A 14 5.20 10.14 1.43
N TYR A 15 4.12 10.06 0.64
CA TYR A 15 3.83 11.07 -0.37
C TYR A 15 3.60 12.46 0.24
N ARG A 16 2.87 12.58 1.35
CA ARG A 16 2.73 13.85 2.07
C ARG A 16 4.07 14.40 2.58
N LYS A 17 5.00 13.53 2.98
CA LYS A 17 6.35 13.98 3.34
C LYS A 17 7.09 14.54 2.11
N ILE A 18 6.99 13.88 0.96
CA ILE A 18 7.53 14.38 -0.32
C ILE A 18 6.95 15.77 -0.64
N GLU A 19 5.65 15.96 -0.45
CA GLU A 19 4.99 17.26 -0.63
C GLU A 19 5.53 18.31 0.34
N SER A 20 5.65 17.98 1.63
CA SER A 20 6.16 18.90 2.65
C SER A 20 7.60 19.37 2.39
N LEU A 21 8.39 18.55 1.69
CA LEU A 21 9.76 18.84 1.32
C LEU A 21 9.88 19.51 -0.06
N ASN A 22 8.76 19.85 -0.71
CA ASN A 22 8.72 20.41 -2.07
C ASN A 22 9.39 19.52 -3.14
N LEU A 23 9.35 18.19 -2.96
CA LEU A 23 9.91 17.21 -3.89
C LEU A 23 8.88 16.73 -4.93
N THR A 24 7.66 17.26 -4.92
CA THR A 24 6.57 16.82 -5.81
C THR A 24 6.89 16.98 -7.29
N LYS A 25 7.62 18.03 -7.68
CA LYS A 25 8.03 18.24 -9.08
C LYS A 25 8.98 17.13 -9.54
N GLU A 26 10.00 16.86 -8.74
CA GLU A 26 10.96 15.77 -8.98
C GLU A 26 10.27 14.42 -9.04
N TYR A 27 9.36 14.14 -8.10
CA TYR A 27 8.61 12.90 -8.06
C TYR A 27 7.76 12.66 -9.31
N LYS A 28 7.11 13.71 -9.84
CA LYS A 28 6.28 13.64 -11.05
C LYS A 28 7.13 13.55 -12.32
N ASP A 29 8.33 14.11 -12.31
CA ASP A 29 9.24 13.99 -13.43
C ASP A 29 9.73 12.54 -13.58
N SER A 30 9.69 12.04 -14.82
CA SER A 30 10.18 10.70 -15.17
C SER A 30 11.67 10.70 -15.51
N SER A 31 12.26 11.86 -15.85
CA SER A 31 13.71 12.00 -16.04
C SER A 31 14.48 12.31 -14.76
N SER A 32 13.81 12.74 -13.70
CA SER A 32 14.46 13.08 -12.43
C SER A 32 15.06 11.84 -11.76
N SER A 33 16.36 11.94 -11.43
CA SER A 33 17.06 10.94 -10.62
C SER A 33 16.50 10.89 -9.20
N ILE A 34 16.17 12.05 -8.62
CA ILE A 34 15.51 12.18 -7.32
C ILE A 34 14.14 11.51 -7.36
N GLY A 35 13.34 11.81 -8.39
CA GLY A 35 12.04 11.19 -8.58
C GLY A 35 12.11 9.68 -8.71
N SER A 36 13.08 9.18 -9.47
CA SER A 36 13.32 7.74 -9.63
C SER A 36 13.70 7.07 -8.31
N TRP A 37 14.56 7.70 -7.52
CA TRP A 37 14.95 7.24 -6.19
C TRP A 37 13.76 7.23 -5.21
N LEU A 38 12.96 8.30 -5.16
CA LEU A 38 11.76 8.37 -4.31
C LEU A 38 10.74 7.26 -4.62
N LYS A 39 10.59 6.90 -5.89
CA LYS A 39 9.66 5.83 -6.33
C LYS A 39 10.07 4.44 -5.81
N LEU A 40 11.35 4.22 -5.48
CA LEU A 40 11.83 2.93 -4.95
C LEU A 40 11.25 2.62 -3.57
N PHE A 41 11.04 3.63 -2.73
CA PHE A 41 10.48 3.45 -1.39
C PHE A 41 9.09 2.80 -1.44
N PHE A 42 8.29 3.08 -2.46
CA PHE A 42 6.96 2.49 -2.65
C PHE A 42 6.99 1.00 -3.00
N GLY A 43 8.18 0.44 -3.28
CA GLY A 43 8.41 -1.00 -3.39
C GLY A 43 8.62 -1.71 -2.04
N LEU A 44 9.11 -0.99 -1.02
CA LEU A 44 9.43 -1.56 0.31
C LEU A 44 8.27 -2.31 0.96
N PRO A 45 7.00 -1.85 0.90
CA PRO A 45 5.92 -2.55 1.57
C PRO A 45 5.69 -3.98 1.07
N ALA A 46 6.14 -4.30 -0.16
CA ALA A 46 6.02 -5.63 -0.76
C ALA A 46 7.17 -6.59 -0.37
N LEU A 47 8.18 -6.11 0.36
CA LEU A 47 9.28 -6.95 0.85
C LEU A 47 8.87 -7.73 2.11
N PRO A 48 9.53 -8.86 2.40
CA PRO A 48 9.47 -9.46 3.73
C PRO A 48 10.06 -8.48 4.76
N PRO A 49 9.50 -8.37 5.98
CA PRO A 49 9.96 -7.42 7.00
C PRO A 49 11.46 -7.45 7.27
N SER A 50 12.05 -8.65 7.31
CA SER A 50 13.48 -8.84 7.58
C SER A 50 14.39 -8.26 6.50
N ALA A 51 13.92 -8.14 5.25
CA ALA A 51 14.72 -7.64 4.14
C ALA A 51 14.63 -6.11 3.95
N VAL A 52 13.78 -5.42 4.72
CA VAL A 52 13.58 -3.97 4.56
C VAL A 52 14.83 -3.18 4.98
N GLY A 53 15.47 -3.56 6.08
CA GLY A 53 16.70 -2.93 6.56
C GLY A 53 17.84 -3.08 5.56
N ASP A 54 18.10 -4.32 5.12
CA ASP A 54 19.12 -4.64 4.12
C ASP A 54 18.85 -3.91 2.79
N CYS A 55 17.59 -3.88 2.33
CA CYS A 55 17.21 -3.13 1.14
C CYS A 55 17.52 -1.64 1.26
N PHE A 56 17.31 -1.07 2.44
CA PHE A 56 17.63 0.32 2.67
C PHE A 56 19.14 0.55 2.66
N ALA A 57 19.90 -0.23 3.42
CA ALA A 57 21.35 -0.08 3.57
C ALA A 57 22.12 -0.31 2.26
N ASP A 58 21.74 -1.34 1.49
CA ASP A 58 22.51 -1.77 0.32
C ASP A 58 22.07 -1.09 -0.97
N ILE A 59 20.82 -0.62 -1.06
CA ILE A 59 20.26 -0.10 -2.32
C ILE A 59 19.85 1.38 -2.19
N LEU A 60 19.11 1.76 -1.16
CA LEU A 60 18.54 3.11 -1.07
C LEU A 60 19.55 4.13 -0.56
N PHE A 61 20.29 3.79 0.49
CA PHE A 61 21.26 4.66 1.14
C PHE A 61 22.43 5.07 0.23
N PRO A 62 23.07 4.17 -0.54
CA PRO A 62 24.18 4.55 -1.43
C PRO A 62 23.72 5.41 -2.63
N ARG A 63 22.42 5.49 -2.88
CA ARG A 63 21.81 6.20 -4.01
C ARG A 63 21.12 7.48 -3.61
N ILE A 64 21.28 7.95 -2.37
CA ILE A 64 20.74 9.23 -1.94
C ILE A 64 21.25 10.32 -2.90
N PRO A 65 20.35 11.03 -3.60
CA PRO A 65 20.74 12.14 -4.46
C PRO A 65 21.43 13.26 -3.68
N ASP A 66 22.30 14.02 -4.34
CA ASP A 66 22.94 15.22 -3.79
C ASP A 66 21.93 16.39 -3.69
N ASP A 67 20.94 16.22 -2.81
CA ASP A 67 19.90 17.19 -2.49
C ASP A 67 19.58 17.08 -0.99
N PRO A 68 19.70 18.16 -0.20
CA PRO A 68 19.39 18.14 1.23
C PRO A 68 17.98 17.64 1.55
N ARG A 69 17.02 17.86 0.66
CA ARG A 69 15.63 17.41 0.81
C ARG A 69 15.53 15.88 0.71
N ALA A 70 16.37 15.25 -0.10
CA ALA A 70 16.41 13.79 -0.21
C ALA A 70 16.96 13.16 1.09
N SER A 71 18.00 13.76 1.68
CA SER A 71 18.51 13.35 2.99
C SER A 71 17.45 13.50 4.09
N LEU A 72 16.76 14.64 4.14
CA LEU A 72 15.66 14.86 5.10
C LEU A 72 14.50 13.86 4.93
N PHE A 73 14.22 13.43 3.70
CA PHE A 73 13.24 12.39 3.45
C PHE A 73 13.76 11.03 3.95
N SER A 74 15.00 10.70 3.64
CA SER A 74 15.67 9.47 4.08
C SER A 74 15.68 9.34 5.61
N ASP A 75 16.12 10.37 6.33
CA ASP A 75 16.17 10.40 7.80
C ASP A 75 14.79 10.21 8.42
N TYR A 76 13.78 10.84 7.84
CA TYR A 76 12.38 10.65 8.25
C TYR A 76 11.94 9.20 8.08
N ILE A 77 12.23 8.59 6.93
CA ILE A 77 11.85 7.20 6.68
C ILE A 77 12.54 6.25 7.66
N VAL A 78 13.84 6.43 7.89
CA VAL A 78 14.61 5.57 8.79
C VAL A 78 14.08 5.67 10.21
N SER A 79 14.00 6.89 10.76
CA SER A 79 13.55 7.12 12.14
C SER A 79 12.11 6.70 12.40
N THR A 80 11.23 6.81 11.39
CA THR A 80 9.79 6.57 11.57
C THR A 80 9.35 5.16 11.19
N TYR A 81 10.05 4.49 10.27
CA TYR A 81 9.56 3.24 9.67
C TYR A 81 10.54 2.06 9.55
N ILE A 82 11.85 2.29 9.61
CA ILE A 82 12.85 1.22 9.34
C ILE A 82 13.62 0.83 10.59
N ASP A 83 14.01 1.82 11.41
CA ASP A 83 14.81 1.59 12.60
C ASP A 83 14.14 0.61 13.58
N GLU A 84 14.93 -0.08 14.38
CA GLU A 84 14.43 -1.04 15.38
C GLU A 84 13.51 -0.37 16.40
N PHE A 85 13.82 0.89 16.75
CA PHE A 85 13.05 1.73 17.67
C PHE A 85 12.08 2.67 16.97
N SER A 86 11.83 2.45 15.68
CA SER A 86 10.90 3.29 14.92
C SER A 86 9.46 3.14 15.44
N GLU A 87 8.66 4.20 15.30
CA GLU A 87 7.25 4.18 15.71
C GLU A 87 6.44 3.12 14.95
N PHE A 88 6.85 2.83 13.72
CA PHE A 88 6.19 1.89 12.83
C PHE A 88 7.19 0.92 12.19
N PRO A 89 7.68 -0.10 12.93
CA PRO A 89 8.74 -0.98 12.44
C PRO A 89 8.28 -1.86 11.26
N PRO A 90 9.17 -2.37 10.41
CA PRO A 90 8.82 -3.14 9.22
C PRO A 90 7.86 -4.31 9.48
N ALA A 91 7.96 -4.95 10.65
CA ALA A 91 7.11 -6.06 11.06
C ALA A 91 5.60 -5.76 11.02
N ILE A 92 5.18 -4.50 11.11
CA ILE A 92 3.76 -4.13 11.14
C ILE A 92 3.19 -3.71 9.77
N TRP A 93 4.03 -3.46 8.76
CA TRP A 93 3.60 -2.89 7.48
C TRP A 93 4.18 -3.56 6.22
N ALA A 94 5.37 -4.15 6.31
CA ALA A 94 6.00 -4.88 5.22
C ALA A 94 5.45 -6.31 5.16
N SER A 95 5.13 -6.78 3.95
CA SER A 95 4.73 -8.16 3.76
C SER A 95 4.78 -8.53 2.28
N ASP A 96 5.40 -9.67 2.01
CA ASP A 96 5.43 -10.34 0.72
C ASP A 96 4.11 -11.05 0.37
N ASN A 97 3.15 -11.10 1.30
CA ASN A 97 1.83 -11.68 1.06
C ASN A 97 0.87 -10.66 0.43
N ILE A 98 0.81 -10.66 -0.90
CA ILE A 98 -0.03 -9.73 -1.68
C ILE A 98 -1.53 -9.98 -1.48
N LYS A 99 -1.94 -11.23 -1.21
CA LYS A 99 -3.37 -11.63 -1.16
C LYS A 99 -4.16 -10.93 -0.05
N GLY A 100 -3.49 -10.44 0.99
CA GLY A 100 -4.11 -9.73 2.11
C GLY A 100 -4.08 -8.20 2.04
N ARG A 101 -3.52 -7.60 0.97
CA ARG A 101 -3.27 -6.14 0.91
C ARG A 101 -4.40 -5.31 0.29
N THR A 102 -5.47 -5.92 -0.21
CA THR A 102 -6.54 -5.19 -0.90
C THR A 102 -7.64 -4.73 0.06
N THR A 103 -7.96 -3.44 0.08
CA THR A 103 -9.13 -2.90 0.81
C THR A 103 -10.39 -2.78 0.00
N ASN A 104 -10.41 -3.28 -1.23
CA ASN A 104 -11.61 -3.28 -2.06
C ASN A 104 -12.84 -3.82 -1.29
N ALA A 105 -12.64 -4.81 -0.40
CA ALA A 105 -13.70 -5.32 0.47
C ALA A 105 -14.18 -4.26 1.48
N CYS A 106 -13.27 -3.65 2.24
CA CYS A 106 -13.58 -2.60 3.23
C CYS A 106 -14.12 -1.33 2.57
N GLU A 107 -13.53 -0.87 1.47
CA GLU A 107 -13.98 0.29 0.69
C GLU A 107 -15.37 0.05 0.09
N SER A 108 -15.61 -1.12 -0.48
CA SER A 108 -16.94 -1.48 -0.99
C SER A 108 -17.97 -1.56 0.14
N PHE A 109 -17.59 -2.12 1.29
CA PHE A 109 -18.45 -2.14 2.46
C PHE A 109 -18.77 -0.71 2.91
N HIS A 110 -17.76 0.14 3.11
CA HIS A 110 -17.95 1.52 3.54
C HIS A 110 -18.78 2.33 2.55
N PHE A 111 -18.56 2.17 1.24
CA PHE A 111 -19.33 2.85 0.20
C PHE A 111 -20.81 2.44 0.19
N HIS A 112 -21.12 1.16 0.41
CA HIS A 112 -22.52 0.73 0.52
C HIS A 112 -23.12 1.16 1.86
N PHE A 113 -22.38 0.98 2.94
CA PHE A 113 -22.81 1.32 4.29
C PHE A 113 -23.05 2.82 4.47
N SER A 114 -22.25 3.69 3.82
CA SER A 114 -22.46 5.13 3.89
C SER A 114 -23.76 5.59 3.22
N LYS A 115 -24.29 4.83 2.26
CA LYS A 115 -25.53 5.19 1.54
C LYS A 115 -26.79 5.10 2.41
N TYR A 116 -26.74 4.39 3.52
CA TYR A 116 -27.87 4.34 4.46
C TYR A 116 -27.97 5.62 5.30
N PHE A 117 -26.93 6.46 5.31
CA PHE A 117 -26.86 7.65 6.15
C PHE A 117 -26.92 8.92 5.29
N ASN A 118 -28.07 9.57 5.29
CA ASN A 118 -28.26 10.88 4.64
C ASN A 118 -28.06 12.06 5.61
N CYS A 119 -27.78 11.79 6.89
CA CYS A 119 -27.52 12.80 7.90
C CYS A 119 -26.24 12.49 8.70
N PRO A 120 -25.55 13.53 9.24
CA PRO A 120 -24.32 13.34 10.02
C PRO A 120 -24.51 12.53 11.31
N HIS A 121 -25.72 12.58 11.89
CA HIS A 121 -26.06 11.94 13.16
C HIS A 121 -27.35 11.11 13.02
N PRO A 122 -27.28 9.94 12.36
CA PRO A 122 -28.42 9.05 12.25
C PRO A 122 -28.84 8.55 13.62
N ASN A 123 -30.15 8.37 13.81
CA ASN A 123 -30.68 7.74 15.01
C ASN A 123 -30.10 6.31 15.16
N ILE A 124 -29.80 5.88 16.39
CA ILE A 124 -29.21 4.57 16.66
C ILE A 124 -30.03 3.40 16.08
N PHE A 125 -31.35 3.52 16.02
CA PHE A 125 -32.22 2.50 15.41
C PHE A 125 -32.01 2.40 13.89
N VAL A 126 -31.85 3.55 13.21
CA VAL A 126 -31.52 3.59 11.78
C VAL A 126 -30.14 2.98 11.52
N PHE A 127 -29.19 3.21 12.43
CA PHE A 127 -27.88 2.59 12.37
C PHE A 127 -27.94 1.06 12.51
N ILE A 128 -28.69 0.56 13.49
CA ILE A 128 -28.87 -0.88 13.72
C ILE A 128 -29.51 -1.55 12.50
N GLU A 129 -30.56 -0.93 11.95
CA GLU A 129 -31.25 -1.44 10.76
C GLU A 129 -30.32 -1.48 9.54
N ALA A 130 -29.56 -0.40 9.30
CA ALA A 130 -28.57 -0.36 8.22
C ALA A 130 -27.48 -1.43 8.38
N ALA A 131 -27.02 -1.68 9.61
CA ALA A 131 -26.04 -2.71 9.90
C ALA A 131 -26.60 -4.12 9.64
N ASP A 132 -27.83 -4.39 10.09
CA ASP A 132 -28.51 -5.67 9.86
C ASP A 132 -28.74 -5.94 8.36
N GLU A 133 -29.19 -4.93 7.61
CA GLU A 133 -29.36 -5.04 6.15
C GLU A 133 -28.04 -5.32 5.42
N GLU A 134 -26.94 -4.68 5.80
CA GLU A 134 -25.64 -4.92 5.17
C GLU A 134 -25.08 -6.33 5.52
N MET A 135 -25.33 -6.82 6.74
CA MET A 135 -25.00 -8.19 7.15
C MET A 135 -25.81 -9.23 6.36
N LYS A 136 -27.11 -9.02 6.17
CA LYS A 136 -27.98 -9.88 5.35
C LYS A 136 -27.48 -9.95 3.91
N LYS A 137 -27.23 -8.80 3.28
CA LYS A 137 -26.72 -8.70 1.89
C LYS A 137 -25.38 -9.42 1.73
N SER A 138 -24.46 -9.24 2.68
CA SER A 138 -23.16 -9.91 2.67
C SER A 138 -23.30 -11.42 2.80
N THR A 139 -24.14 -11.90 3.72
CA THR A 139 -24.40 -13.33 3.93
C THR A 139 -25.01 -13.98 2.69
N LEU A 140 -25.97 -13.33 2.04
CA LEU A 140 -26.59 -13.81 0.79
C LEU A 140 -25.57 -13.90 -0.34
N LYS A 141 -24.69 -12.89 -0.49
CA LYS A 141 -23.61 -12.92 -1.49
C LYS A 141 -22.63 -14.07 -1.24
N ILE A 142 -22.18 -14.26 0.01
CA ILE A 142 -21.27 -15.36 0.37
C ILE A 142 -21.89 -16.72 0.03
N ARG A 143 -23.16 -16.93 0.40
CA ARG A 143 -23.92 -18.14 0.04
C ARG A 143 -24.02 -18.33 -1.47
N GLY A 144 -24.30 -17.26 -2.22
CA GLY A 144 -24.40 -17.29 -3.68
C GLY A 144 -23.06 -17.48 -4.42
N VAL A 145 -21.92 -17.15 -3.81
CA VAL A 145 -20.58 -17.44 -4.35
C VAL A 145 -20.22 -18.90 -4.14
N ARG A 146 -20.58 -19.49 -2.99
CA ARG A 146 -20.35 -20.92 -2.71
C ARG A 146 -21.01 -21.85 -3.75
N ASN A 147 -22.06 -21.36 -4.42
CA ASN A 147 -22.83 -22.09 -5.43
C ASN A 147 -22.48 -21.70 -6.88
N ARG A 148 -21.49 -20.84 -7.13
CA ARG A 148 -21.08 -20.43 -8.49
C ARG A 148 -19.58 -20.68 -8.71
N SER A 149 -19.22 -21.32 -9.82
CA SER A 149 -17.84 -21.30 -10.34
C SER A 149 -17.53 -19.88 -10.81
N CYS A 150 -16.64 -19.17 -10.12
CA CYS A 150 -16.32 -17.78 -10.41
C CYS A 150 -15.67 -17.62 -11.80
N GLY A 151 -16.29 -16.82 -12.67
CA GLY A 151 -15.72 -16.39 -13.94
C GLY A 151 -14.57 -15.38 -13.74
N LYS A 152 -13.49 -15.56 -14.50
CA LYS A 152 -12.25 -14.75 -14.40
C LYS A 152 -12.53 -13.27 -14.70
N THR A 153 -12.26 -12.39 -13.74
CA THR A 153 -12.33 -10.92 -13.92
C THR A 153 -10.94 -10.33 -14.22
N LYS A 154 -10.90 -9.19 -14.93
CA LYS A 154 -9.67 -8.50 -15.39
C LYS A 154 -8.65 -8.16 -14.29
N GLY A 155 -9.06 -8.08 -13.02
CA GLY A 155 -8.16 -7.83 -11.88
C GLY A 155 -7.31 -9.04 -11.46
N VAL A 156 -7.67 -10.26 -11.89
CA VAL A 156 -6.95 -11.49 -11.56
C VAL A 156 -5.57 -11.53 -12.21
N GLU A 157 -5.43 -11.01 -13.43
CA GLU A 157 -4.17 -11.00 -14.18
C GLU A 157 -3.09 -10.15 -13.47
N ALA A 158 -3.47 -8.95 -13.00
CA ALA A 158 -2.56 -8.06 -12.30
C ALA A 158 -2.10 -8.63 -10.95
N ILE A 159 -3.00 -9.31 -10.22
CA ILE A 159 -2.67 -10.02 -8.98
C ILE A 159 -1.71 -11.18 -9.26
N LYS A 160 -2.00 -12.00 -10.27
CA LYS A 160 -1.13 -13.11 -10.70
C LYS A 160 0.27 -12.64 -11.08
N GLN A 161 0.38 -11.50 -11.78
CA GLN A 161 1.68 -10.92 -12.12
C GLN A 161 2.46 -10.47 -10.89
N LYS A 162 1.79 -9.85 -9.90
CA LYS A 162 2.44 -9.47 -8.64
C LYS A 162 2.89 -10.72 -7.87
N GLU A 163 2.06 -11.75 -7.81
CA GLU A 163 2.40 -13.04 -7.17
C GLU A 163 3.54 -13.78 -7.87
N ALA A 164 3.62 -13.72 -9.20
CA ALA A 164 4.74 -14.26 -9.95
C ALA A 164 6.05 -13.55 -9.56
N CYS A 165 6.06 -12.23 -9.53
CA CYS A 165 7.24 -11.45 -9.14
C CYS A 165 7.71 -11.75 -7.70
N VAL A 166 6.78 -11.92 -6.75
CA VAL A 166 7.14 -12.37 -5.38
C VAL A 166 7.72 -13.78 -5.38
N ARG A 167 7.18 -14.71 -6.18
CA ARG A 167 7.74 -16.06 -6.30
C ARG A 167 9.16 -16.03 -6.87
N ASP A 168 9.37 -15.27 -7.93
CA ASP A 168 10.68 -15.15 -8.59
C ASP A 168 11.73 -14.56 -7.62
N PHE A 169 11.33 -13.60 -6.77
CA PHE A 169 12.19 -13.05 -5.72
C PHE A 169 12.55 -14.11 -4.67
N LYS A 170 11.57 -14.89 -4.21
CA LYS A 170 11.81 -15.99 -3.25
C LYS A 170 12.71 -17.09 -3.80
N MET A 171 12.68 -17.31 -5.11
CA MET A 171 13.52 -18.28 -5.80
C MET A 171 14.93 -17.75 -6.10
N GLY A 172 15.22 -16.47 -5.82
CA GLY A 172 16.49 -15.83 -6.12
C GLY A 172 16.70 -15.53 -7.61
N THR A 173 15.66 -15.66 -8.44
CA THR A 173 15.72 -15.43 -9.89
C THR A 173 15.84 -13.94 -10.23
N ILE A 174 15.28 -13.08 -9.38
CA ILE A 174 15.39 -11.62 -9.50
C ILE A 174 16.09 -11.04 -8.28
N THR A 175 16.90 -10.02 -8.50
CA THR A 175 17.59 -9.31 -7.42
C THR A 175 16.61 -8.43 -6.63
N MET A 176 16.97 -8.08 -5.40
CA MET A 176 16.19 -7.16 -4.55
C MET A 176 15.99 -5.80 -5.24
N GLU A 177 17.00 -5.31 -5.95
CA GLU A 177 16.91 -4.09 -6.76
C GLU A 177 15.87 -4.20 -7.88
N GLN A 178 15.90 -5.28 -8.66
CA GLN A 178 14.92 -5.51 -9.72
C GLN A 178 13.50 -5.61 -9.15
N PHE A 179 13.35 -6.27 -8.00
CA PHE A 179 12.06 -6.40 -7.32
C PHE A 179 11.47 -5.04 -6.93
N ILE A 180 12.23 -4.18 -6.25
CA ILE A 180 11.74 -2.86 -5.83
C ILE A 180 11.45 -1.94 -7.02
N HIS A 181 12.21 -2.04 -8.11
CA HIS A 181 11.95 -1.28 -9.33
C HIS A 181 10.61 -1.68 -9.99
N VAL A 182 10.31 -2.99 -10.04
CA VAL A 182 9.06 -3.51 -10.61
C VAL A 182 7.86 -3.15 -9.74
N PHE A 183 7.98 -3.27 -8.41
CA PHE A 183 6.91 -2.94 -7.48
C PHE A 183 6.70 -1.44 -7.29
N GLY A 184 7.78 -0.66 -7.18
CA GLY A 184 7.74 0.79 -7.02
C GLY A 184 6.95 1.47 -8.12
N LYS A 185 7.16 1.11 -9.40
CA LYS A 185 6.38 1.65 -10.53
C LYS A 185 4.89 1.29 -10.48
N LYS A 186 4.51 0.17 -9.86
CA LYS A 186 3.12 -0.34 -9.83
C LYS A 186 2.35 0.05 -8.57
N MET A 187 3.02 0.52 -7.52
CA MET A 187 2.43 0.87 -6.21
C MET A 187 2.45 2.39 -5.95
N LEU A 188 2.75 3.19 -6.99
CA LEU A 188 2.68 4.64 -6.89
C LEU A 188 1.26 5.06 -6.51
N PRO A 189 1.07 5.90 -5.47
CA PRO A 189 -0.23 6.48 -5.19
C PRO A 189 -0.74 7.22 -6.42
N THR A 190 -2.00 6.96 -6.79
CA THR A 190 -2.69 7.75 -7.80
C THR A 190 -2.76 9.16 -7.26
N VAL A 191 -1.97 10.06 -7.84
CA VAL A 191 -2.02 11.49 -7.55
C VAL A 191 -3.45 11.94 -7.89
N LEU A 192 -4.20 12.34 -6.86
CA LEU A 192 -5.50 13.01 -7.04
C LEU A 192 -5.30 14.38 -7.67
#